data_AF-R2RQV3-F1
#
_entry.id   AF-R2RQV3-F1
#
_cell.length_a   1.000
_cell.length_b   1.000
_cell.length_c   1.000
_cell.angle_alpha   90.00
_cell.angle_beta   90.00
_cell.angle_gamma   90.00
#
_symmetry.space_group_name_H-M   'P 1'
#
loop_
_entity.id
_entity.type
_entity.pdbx_description
1 polymer ?
#
loop_
_entity_poly.entity_id
_entity_poly.type
_entity_poly.pdbx_seq_one_letter_code
_entity_poly.pdbx_strand_id
1 'polypeptide(L)'
;MCGRYFFDLDSEELSALYKKIQEQARQEERLAEKIATGEIYPTNHVITIGGNKDNKPVAGVTKWGFTGFKKGQLMINARSESVEQKKTFAKPFQDNRCVFPMTGLYRVR
;
A
#
# COMPACT_ATOMS: atom_id res chain seq x y z
N MET A 1 13.31 3.01 10.18
CA MET A 1 12.45 3.11 8.98
C MET A 1 12.49 1.77 8.26
N CYS A 2 11.38 1.27 7.74
CA CYS A 2 11.36 0.07 6.90
C CYS A 2 11.29 0.49 5.43
N GLY A 3 11.94 -0.29 4.57
CA GLY A 3 11.95 -0.05 3.13
C GLY A 3 11.48 -1.24 2.32
N ARG A 4 11.21 -2.38 2.97
CA ARG A 4 10.78 -3.64 2.36
C ARG A 4 9.87 -4.39 3.33
N TYR A 5 8.94 -5.15 2.78
CA TYR A 5 8.10 -6.08 3.54
C TYR A 5 7.81 -7.33 2.72
N PHE A 6 7.20 -8.34 3.34
CA PHE A 6 6.85 -9.59 2.67
C PHE A 6 5.33 -9.77 2.62
N PHE A 7 4.82 -10.07 1.42
CA PHE A 7 3.44 -10.45 1.15
C PHE A 7 3.42 -11.92 0.73
N ASP A 8 3.18 -12.78 1.70
CA ASP A 8 3.28 -14.23 1.52
C ASP A 8 2.01 -14.81 0.89
N LEU A 9 2.14 -15.52 -0.24
CA LEU A 9 1.01 -16.20 -0.86
C LEU A 9 0.75 -17.60 -0.26
N ASP A 10 1.64 -18.08 0.61
CA ASP A 10 1.43 -19.31 1.37
C ASP A 10 0.53 -19.08 2.60
N SER A 11 0.33 -17.81 3.02
CA SER A 11 -0.74 -17.44 3.96
C SER A 11 -2.10 -17.55 3.27
N GLU A 12 -3.00 -18.32 3.86
CA GLU A 12 -4.37 -18.49 3.36
C GLU A 12 -5.10 -17.16 3.20
N GLU A 13 -4.97 -16.27 4.18
CA GLU A 13 -5.64 -14.98 4.20
C GLU A 13 -5.13 -14.03 3.11
N LEU A 14 -3.80 -13.94 2.96
CA LEU A 14 -3.19 -13.08 1.94
C LEU A 14 -3.39 -13.64 0.53
N SER A 15 -3.37 -14.95 0.37
CA SER A 15 -3.68 -15.64 -0.88
C SER A 15 -5.13 -15.39 -1.33
N ALA A 16 -6.08 -15.51 -0.40
CA ALA A 16 -7.49 -15.22 -0.66
C ALA A 16 -7.70 -13.76 -1.04
N LEU A 17 -7.05 -12.83 -0.32
CA LEU A 17 -7.08 -11.40 -0.62
C LEU A 17 -6.53 -11.10 -2.02
N TYR A 18 -5.39 -11.71 -2.37
CA TYR A 18 -4.77 -11.55 -3.68
C TYR A 18 -5.66 -12.01 -4.82
N LYS A 19 -6.26 -13.21 -4.71
CA LYS A 19 -7.18 -13.76 -5.71
C LYS A 19 -8.38 -12.84 -5.94
N LYS A 20 -9.01 -12.38 -4.85
CA LYS A 20 -10.15 -11.46 -4.92
C LYS A 20 -9.81 -10.16 -5.66
N ILE A 21 -8.67 -9.54 -5.34
CA ILE A 21 -8.24 -8.30 -5.99
C ILE A 21 -7.88 -8.54 -7.46
N GLN A 22 -7.22 -9.65 -7.79
CA GLN A 22 -6.91 -10.00 -9.17
C GLN A 22 -8.16 -10.22 -10.01
N GLU A 23 -9.19 -10.85 -9.47
CA GLU A 23 -10.49 -11.01 -10.14
C GLU A 23 -11.15 -9.67 -10.42
N GLN A 24 -11.20 -8.79 -9.40
CA GLN A 24 -11.75 -7.45 -9.55
C GLN A 24 -10.96 -6.61 -10.58
N ALA A 25 -9.63 -6.66 -10.54
CA ALA A 25 -8.76 -5.94 -11.46
C ALA A 25 -8.98 -6.37 -12.92
N ARG A 26 -9.19 -7.67 -13.17
CA ARG A 26 -9.53 -8.20 -14.49
C ARG A 26 -10.89 -7.69 -14.98
N GLN A 27 -11.90 -7.66 -14.11
CA GLN A 27 -13.24 -7.20 -14.46
C GLN A 27 -13.29 -5.70 -14.77
N GLU A 28 -12.48 -4.90 -14.08
CA GLU A 28 -12.49 -3.45 -14.24
C GLU A 28 -11.56 -2.95 -15.36
N GLU A 29 -10.82 -3.84 -16.06
CA GLU A 29 -9.71 -3.51 -16.98
C GLU A 29 -8.69 -2.50 -16.41
N ARG A 30 -8.73 -2.27 -15.08
CA ARG A 30 -8.16 -1.09 -14.43
C ARG A 30 -6.71 -1.25 -14.03
N LEU A 31 -6.15 -2.45 -14.17
CA LEU A 31 -4.75 -2.71 -13.88
C LEU A 31 -4.12 -3.56 -14.99
N ALA A 32 -3.50 -2.87 -15.96
CA ALA A 32 -2.49 -3.49 -16.80
C ALA A 32 -1.20 -3.81 -16.01
N GLU A 33 -1.05 -3.28 -14.79
CA GLU A 33 0.15 -3.40 -13.98
C GLU A 33 0.07 -4.59 -13.00
N LYS A 34 1.14 -5.37 -12.92
CA LYS A 34 1.25 -6.55 -12.06
C LYS A 34 1.27 -6.15 -10.58
N ILE A 35 0.33 -6.69 -9.80
CA ILE A 35 0.33 -6.60 -8.33
C ILE A 35 1.50 -7.42 -7.79
N ALA A 36 2.34 -6.79 -6.96
CA ALA A 36 3.53 -7.42 -6.39
C ALA A 36 3.19 -8.38 -5.24
N THR A 37 3.93 -9.48 -5.14
CA THR A 37 3.84 -10.51 -4.10
C THR A 37 5.25 -10.99 -3.73
N GLY A 38 5.37 -11.74 -2.63
CA GLY A 38 6.66 -12.11 -2.06
C GLY A 38 7.33 -10.90 -1.45
N GLU A 39 8.55 -10.60 -1.87
CA GLU A 39 9.28 -9.45 -1.33
C GLU A 39 8.89 -8.14 -2.05
N ILE A 40 8.43 -7.17 -1.27
CA ILE A 40 7.84 -5.94 -1.75
C ILE A 40 8.77 -4.75 -1.55
N TYR A 41 8.83 -3.90 -2.58
CA TYR A 41 9.70 -2.73 -2.67
C TYR A 41 8.88 -1.45 -2.90
N PRO A 42 9.43 -0.28 -2.56
CA PRO A 42 8.82 0.99 -2.91
C PRO A 42 8.56 1.06 -4.41
N THR A 43 7.55 1.84 -4.81
CA THR A 43 7.01 1.98 -6.17
C THR A 43 6.23 0.79 -6.71
N ASN A 44 6.26 -0.38 -6.04
CA ASN A 44 5.42 -1.50 -6.42
C ASN A 44 3.92 -1.15 -6.26
N HIS A 45 3.10 -1.80 -7.09
CA HIS A 45 1.65 -1.87 -6.89
C HIS A 45 1.34 -2.95 -5.88
N VAL A 46 0.74 -2.55 -4.76
CA VAL A 46 0.54 -3.39 -3.59
C VAL A 46 -0.92 -3.40 -3.18
N ILE A 47 -1.34 -4.46 -2.51
CA ILE A 47 -2.68 -4.52 -1.91
C ILE A 47 -2.68 -3.69 -0.64
N THR A 48 -3.69 -2.85 -0.49
CA THR A 48 -3.98 -2.08 0.73
C THR A 48 -5.46 -2.17 1.06
N ILE A 49 -5.80 -2.10 2.34
CA ILE A 49 -7.19 -2.11 2.81
C ILE A 49 -7.53 -0.72 3.35
N GLY A 50 -8.53 -0.06 2.77
CA GLY A 50 -9.00 1.27 3.16
C GLY A 50 -10.51 1.31 3.37
N GLY A 51 -11.05 2.46 3.75
CA GLY A 51 -12.49 2.68 3.83
C GLY A 51 -13.07 3.10 2.46
N ASN A 52 -14.23 2.54 2.10
CA ASN A 52 -15.04 3.09 1.01
C ASN A 52 -15.88 4.30 1.50
N LYS A 53 -16.76 4.83 0.65
CA LYS A 53 -17.65 5.96 0.98
C LYS A 53 -18.57 5.70 2.20
N ASP A 54 -18.85 4.43 2.50
CA ASP A 54 -19.69 4.01 3.63
C ASP A 54 -18.85 3.57 4.85
N ASN A 55 -17.55 3.89 4.87
CA ASN A 55 -16.58 3.44 5.87
C ASN A 55 -16.46 1.92 6.00
N LYS A 56 -16.86 1.15 4.98
CA LYS A 56 -16.66 -0.30 4.95
C LYS A 56 -15.24 -0.62 4.49
N PRO A 57 -14.54 -1.58 5.13
CA PRO A 57 -13.23 -2.02 4.68
C PRO A 57 -13.31 -2.59 3.26
N VAL A 58 -12.51 -2.04 2.36
CA VAL A 58 -12.35 -2.51 0.99
C VAL A 58 -10.87 -2.64 0.68
N ALA A 59 -10.52 -3.73 0.01
CA ALA A 59 -9.19 -3.90 -0.52
C ALA A 59 -9.09 -3.17 -1.87
N GLY A 60 -7.91 -2.63 -2.16
CA GLY A 60 -7.60 -1.98 -3.42
C GLY A 60 -6.11 -2.05 -3.71
N VAL A 61 -5.70 -1.54 -4.86
CA VAL A 61 -4.29 -1.49 -5.27
C VAL A 61 -3.76 -0.07 -5.13
N THR A 62 -2.62 0.05 -4.46
CA THR A 62 -1.93 1.31 -4.20
C THR A 62 -0.50 1.23 -4.72
N LYS A 63 0.00 2.30 -5.35
CA LYS A 63 1.43 2.43 -5.62
C LYS A 63 2.15 2.89 -4.36
N TRP A 64 3.11 2.10 -3.85
CA TRP A 64 3.78 2.42 -2.59
C TRP A 64 4.77 3.58 -2.75
N GLY A 65 4.36 4.77 -2.31
CA GLY A 65 5.23 5.93 -2.13
C GLY A 65 4.60 7.23 -2.64
N PHE A 66 4.87 8.32 -1.93
CA PHE A 66 4.48 9.66 -2.33
C PHE A 66 5.58 10.28 -3.20
N THR A 67 5.19 10.96 -4.27
CA THR A 67 6.11 11.80 -5.05
C THR A 67 6.61 12.94 -4.17
N GLY A 68 7.93 13.11 -4.09
CA GLY A 68 8.58 14.18 -3.35
C GLY A 68 8.54 15.54 -4.07
N PHE A 69 9.16 16.53 -3.45
CA PHE A 69 9.21 17.90 -3.96
C PHE A 69 10.25 18.07 -5.09
N LYS A 70 11.26 17.20 -5.11
CA LYS A 70 12.30 17.18 -6.14
C LYS A 70 12.01 16.09 -7.17
N LYS A 71 12.43 16.30 -8.42
CA LYS A 71 12.34 15.29 -9.48
C LYS A 71 13.02 13.99 -9.03
N GLY A 72 12.29 12.88 -9.11
CA GLY A 72 12.77 11.56 -8.72
C GLY A 72 12.81 11.29 -7.20
N GLN A 73 12.42 12.25 -6.35
CA GLN A 73 12.33 12.01 -4.92
C GLN A 73 11.09 11.16 -4.62
N LEU A 74 11.27 10.12 -3.81
CA LEU A 74 10.21 9.24 -3.35
C LEU A 74 10.16 9.23 -1.82
N MET A 75 8.98 9.46 -1.25
CA MET A 75 8.74 9.42 0.19
C MET A 75 7.91 8.18 0.52
N ILE A 76 8.52 7.24 1.24
CA ILE A 76 7.96 5.90 1.45
C ILE A 76 7.50 5.66 2.90
N ASN A 77 7.86 6.57 3.80
CA ASN A 77 7.53 6.56 5.22
C ASN A 77 7.11 7.98 5.67
N ALA A 78 6.22 8.04 6.65
CA ALA A 78 5.91 9.26 7.40
C ALA A 78 6.15 9.01 8.90
N ARG A 79 6.69 10.02 9.61
CA ARG A 79 6.91 9.94 11.05
C ARG A 79 5.61 10.31 11.78
N SER A 80 5.15 9.44 12.68
CA SER A 80 3.94 9.66 13.50
C SER A 80 3.91 11.01 14.21
N GLU A 81 5.06 11.46 14.68
CA GLU A 81 5.26 12.69 15.45
C GLU A 81 5.01 13.95 14.62
N SER A 82 5.02 13.84 13.28
CA SER A 82 4.94 14.99 12.37
C SER A 82 3.92 14.83 11.23
N VAL A 83 3.18 13.71 11.20
CA VAL A 83 2.35 13.33 10.04
C VAL A 83 1.18 14.29 9.82
N GLU A 84 0.62 14.83 10.90
CA GLU A 84 -0.50 15.78 10.86
C GLU A 84 -0.06 17.21 10.52
N GLN A 85 1.20 17.58 10.75
CA GLN A 85 1.71 18.93 10.53
C GLN A 85 2.34 19.11 9.15
N LYS A 86 2.85 18.02 8.55
CA LYS A 86 3.49 18.06 7.23
C LYS A 86 2.45 18.13 6.13
N LYS A 87 2.45 19.21 5.34
CA LYS A 87 1.52 19.45 4.21
C LYS A 87 1.32 18.25 3.27
N THR A 88 2.39 17.49 3.02
CA THR A 88 2.35 16.27 2.19
C THR A 88 1.44 15.18 2.74
N PHE A 89 1.40 15.02 4.07
CA PHE A 89 0.78 13.87 4.73
C PHE A 89 -0.51 14.22 5.48
N ALA A 90 -0.69 15.46 5.91
CA ALA A 90 -1.79 15.88 6.78
C ALA A 90 -3.18 15.47 6.23
N LYS A 91 -3.51 15.84 4.98
CA LYS A 91 -4.79 15.50 4.36
C LYS A 91 -4.95 13.99 4.12
N PRO A 92 -3.98 13.29 3.46
CA PRO A 92 -4.08 11.83 3.32
C PRO A 92 -4.19 11.07 4.64
N PHE A 93 -3.53 11.54 5.70
CA PHE A 93 -3.60 10.94 7.03
C PHE A 93 -4.99 11.09 7.67
N GLN A 94 -5.68 12.20 7.41
CA GLN A 94 -7.02 12.44 7.90
C GLN A 94 -8.07 11.59 7.16
N ASP A 95 -7.99 11.54 5.83
CA ASP A 95 -9.11 11.04 5.00
C ASP A 95 -8.83 9.76 4.22
N ASN A 96 -7.55 9.39 4.03
CA ASN A 96 -7.14 8.31 3.13
C ASN A 96 -6.28 7.26 3.84
N ARG A 97 -6.59 6.97 5.11
CA ARG A 97 -5.89 5.91 5.85
C ARG A 97 -6.14 4.56 5.20
N CYS A 98 -5.08 3.78 5.11
CA CYS A 98 -5.13 2.40 4.68
C CYS A 98 -4.18 1.53 5.52
N VAL A 99 -4.42 0.23 5.48
CA VAL A 99 -3.60 -0.79 6.12
C VAL A 99 -2.87 -1.57 5.04
N PHE A 100 -1.58 -1.82 5.28
CA PHE A 100 -0.73 -2.67 4.45
C PHE A 100 -0.74 -4.09 5.03
N PRO A 101 -1.45 -5.05 4.42
CA PRO A 101 -1.35 -6.46 4.81
C PRO A 101 0.06 -6.99 4.49
N MET A 102 0.68 -7.65 5.47
CA MET A 102 2.02 -8.24 5.34
C MET A 102 2.21 -9.35 6.38
N THR A 103 3.07 -10.32 6.10
CA THR A 103 3.49 -11.32 7.10
C THR A 103 4.69 -10.86 7.92
N GLY A 104 5.49 -9.95 7.39
CA GLY A 104 6.65 -9.41 8.08
C GLY A 104 7.27 -8.23 7.34
N LEU A 105 8.15 -7.50 8.04
CA LEU A 105 8.85 -6.33 7.50
C LEU A 105 10.36 -6.45 7.74
N TYR A 106 11.13 -5.96 6.77
CA TYR A 106 12.59 -5.91 6.86
C TYR A 106 13.02 -4.57 7.48
N ARG A 107 13.96 -4.63 8.42
CA ARG A 107 14.61 -3.45 9.00
C ARG A 107 16.08 -3.46 8.59
N VAL A 108 16.54 -2.32 8.08
CA VAL A 108 17.98 -2.06 7.97
C VAL A 108 18.43 -1.60 9.35
N ARG A 109 19.45 -2.25 9.87
CA ARG A 109 20.07 -1.90 11.15
C ARG A 109 21.03 -0.73 10.95
#